data_AF-A0A382KQV0-F1
#
_entry.id   AF-A0A382KQV0-F1
#
_cell.length_a   1.000
_cell.length_b   1.000
_cell.length_c   1.000
_cell.angle_alpha   90.00
_cell.angle_beta   90.00
_cell.angle_gamma   90.00
#
_symmetry.space_group_name_H-M   'P 1'
#
loop_
_entity.id
_entity.type
_entity.pdbx_description
1 polymer ?
#
loop_
_entity_poly.entity_id
_entity_poly.type
_entity_poly.pdbx_seq_one_letter_code
_entity_poly.pdbx_strand_id
1 'polypeptide(L)'
;MVFPVKDTDRLLSTTRAVRRRLDLERLVPEQVLLDCIDLAEQAPTGGNQASRRWIVIRDPETKGQIADLYREVGGTFLNDAATRLAGTGHHNERTMVSSAYLAEHLHEVPALVLVAIYGEHDGSGRP
;
A
#
# COMPACT_ATOMS: atom_id res chain seq x y z
N MET A 1 -2.88 1.63 -33.51
CA MET A 1 -3.77 1.26 -32.38
C MET A 1 -4.28 2.58 -31.78
N VAL A 2 -5.59 2.78 -31.62
CA VAL A 2 -6.13 4.02 -31.04
C VAL A 2 -6.19 3.86 -29.52
N PHE A 3 -5.46 4.68 -28.78
CA PHE A 3 -5.46 4.64 -27.31
C PHE A 3 -6.61 5.51 -26.77
N PRO A 4 -7.56 4.95 -26.00
CA PRO A 4 -8.74 5.66 -25.52
C PRO A 4 -8.39 6.60 -24.34
N VAL A 5 -7.69 7.70 -24.62
CA VAL A 5 -7.26 8.69 -23.61
C VAL A 5 -8.38 9.30 -22.78
N LYS A 6 -9.64 9.20 -23.23
CA LYS A 6 -10.82 9.77 -22.54
C LYS A 6 -11.13 9.08 -21.21
N ASP A 7 -10.68 7.83 -21.02
CA ASP A 7 -10.90 7.08 -19.78
C ASP A 7 -9.83 7.35 -18.71
N THR A 8 -8.72 7.99 -19.07
CA THR A 8 -7.57 8.20 -18.18
C THR A 8 -7.95 8.94 -16.90
N ASP A 9 -8.68 10.05 -17.02
CA ASP A 9 -9.10 10.85 -15.86
C ASP A 9 -10.01 10.05 -14.93
N ARG A 10 -10.92 9.24 -15.48
CA ARG A 10 -11.79 8.38 -14.69
C ARG A 10 -11.01 7.30 -13.96
N LEU A 11 -10.07 6.65 -14.64
CA LEU A 11 -9.20 5.63 -14.04
C LEU A 11 -8.41 6.23 -12.87
N LEU A 12 -7.68 7.31 -13.09
CA LEU A 12 -6.83 7.92 -12.06
C LEU A 12 -7.65 8.54 -10.92
N SER A 13 -8.80 9.13 -11.23
CA SER A 13 -9.67 9.72 -10.21
C SER A 13 -10.48 8.70 -9.40
N THR A 14 -10.42 7.40 -9.71
CA THR A 14 -11.10 6.34 -8.95
C THR A 14 -10.17 5.40 -8.20
N THR A 15 -8.86 5.41 -8.49
CA THR A 15 -7.83 4.67 -7.72
C THR A 15 -7.55 5.36 -6.39
N ARG A 16 -8.38 5.11 -5.38
CA ARG A 16 -8.21 5.61 -3.99
C ARG A 16 -7.47 4.60 -3.12
N ALA A 17 -6.90 5.06 -2.02
CA ALA A 17 -6.47 4.18 -0.93
C ALA A 17 -7.70 3.50 -0.29
N VAL A 18 -7.95 2.24 -0.65
CA VAL A 18 -9.05 1.43 -0.10
C VAL A 18 -8.49 0.54 1.01
N ARG A 19 -9.05 0.66 2.21
CA ARG A 19 -8.64 -0.13 3.40
C ARG A 19 -9.79 -0.97 3.95
N ARG A 20 -10.94 -0.34 4.21
CA ARG A 20 -12.11 -0.96 4.86
C ARG A 20 -13.09 -1.71 3.94
N ARG A 21 -12.98 -1.53 2.62
CA ARG A 21 -13.90 -2.14 1.64
C ARG A 21 -13.28 -3.30 0.87
N LEU A 22 -12.10 -3.74 1.30
CA LEU A 22 -11.44 -4.89 0.70
C LEU A 22 -12.11 -6.15 1.21
N ASP A 23 -12.29 -7.10 0.30
CA ASP A 23 -12.52 -8.50 0.66
C ASP A 23 -11.14 -9.12 0.92
N LEU A 24 -10.81 -9.32 2.20
CA LEU A 24 -9.49 -9.76 2.65
C LEU A 24 -9.28 -11.27 2.44
N GLU A 25 -10.35 -12.04 2.27
CA GLU A 25 -10.30 -13.49 2.10
C GLU A 25 -10.23 -13.89 0.63
N ARG A 26 -10.60 -12.99 -0.28
CA ARG A 26 -10.52 -13.24 -1.72
C ARG A 26 -9.07 -13.41 -2.18
N LEU A 27 -8.76 -14.64 -2.61
CA LEU A 27 -7.47 -14.94 -3.23
C LEU A 27 -7.19 -14.07 -4.46
N VAL A 28 -5.94 -13.63 -4.58
CA VAL A 28 -5.44 -12.87 -5.74
C VAL A 28 -4.51 -13.78 -6.53
N PRO A 29 -4.84 -14.13 -7.80
CA PRO A 29 -3.96 -14.93 -8.63
C PRO A 29 -2.58 -14.30 -8.80
N GLU A 30 -1.54 -15.14 -8.89
CA GLU A 30 -0.16 -14.66 -9.09
C GLU A 30 -0.01 -13.81 -10.34
N GLN A 31 -0.58 -14.26 -11.46
CA GLN A 31 -0.48 -13.52 -12.72
C GLN A 31 -1.03 -12.10 -12.61
N VAL A 32 -2.11 -11.89 -11.83
CA VAL A 32 -2.67 -10.56 -11.61
C VAL A 32 -1.67 -9.65 -10.90
N LEU A 33 -0.90 -10.17 -9.94
CA LEU A 33 0.14 -9.38 -9.25
C LEU A 33 1.30 -9.06 -10.20
N LEU A 34 1.73 -10.03 -11.01
CA LEU A 34 2.81 -9.85 -11.98
C LEU A 34 2.43 -8.83 -13.06
N ASP A 35 1.22 -8.92 -13.61
CA ASP A 35 0.72 -7.96 -14.61
C ASP A 35 0.66 -6.53 -14.03
N CYS A 36 0.28 -6.38 -12.75
CA CYS A 36 0.31 -5.08 -12.07
C CYS A 36 1.74 -4.54 -11.93
N ILE A 37 2.71 -5.40 -11.61
CA ILE A 37 4.12 -5.03 -11.49
C ILE A 37 4.70 -4.64 -12.85
N ASP A 38 4.39 -5.37 -13.91
CA ASP A 38 4.83 -5.06 -15.28
C ASP A 38 4.33 -3.68 -15.75
N LEU A 39 3.10 -3.32 -15.38
CA LEU A 39 2.56 -1.97 -15.60
C LEU A 39 3.26 -0.92 -14.76
N ALA A 40 3.56 -1.20 -13.49
CA ALA A 40 4.26 -0.28 -12.60
C ALA A 40 5.71 -0.01 -13.06
N GLU A 41 6.37 -1.00 -13.66
CA GLU A 41 7.73 -0.88 -14.20
C GLU A 41 7.81 0.00 -15.46
N GLN A 42 6.69 0.45 -16.02
CA GLN A 42 6.69 1.48 -17.07
C GLN A 42 7.07 2.87 -16.56
N ALA A 43 7.19 3.05 -15.23
CA ALA A 43 7.63 4.31 -14.64
C ALA A 43 9.07 4.66 -15.09
N PRO A 44 9.33 5.93 -15.44
CA PRO A 44 10.65 6.36 -15.92
C PRO A 44 11.73 6.13 -14.87
N THR A 45 12.92 5.72 -15.31
CA THR A 45 14.04 5.38 -14.41
C THR A 45 15.34 5.98 -14.92
N GLY A 46 16.09 6.62 -14.01
CA GLY A 46 17.36 7.28 -14.33
C GLY A 46 18.39 6.30 -14.89
N GLY A 47 19.03 6.66 -16.02
CA GLY A 47 20.06 5.83 -16.64
C GLY A 47 19.62 4.44 -17.10
N ASN A 48 18.30 4.18 -17.18
CA ASN A 48 17.72 2.87 -17.48
C ASN A 48 18.16 1.75 -16.50
N GLN A 49 18.49 2.11 -15.26
CA GLN A 49 18.89 1.16 -14.22
C GLN A 49 17.72 0.89 -13.29
N ALA A 50 17.03 -0.26 -13.46
CA ALA A 50 15.94 -0.65 -12.59
C ALA A 50 16.44 -0.98 -11.17
N SER A 51 16.45 0.03 -10.30
CA SER A 51 16.85 -0.11 -8.89
C SER A 51 15.74 -0.72 -8.03
N ARG A 52 14.48 -0.70 -8.50
CA ARG A 52 13.34 -1.25 -7.77
C ARG A 52 13.43 -2.77 -7.62
N ARG A 53 12.99 -3.28 -6.48
CA ARG A 53 12.81 -4.70 -6.18
C ARG A 53 11.41 -4.88 -5.63
N TRP A 54 10.67 -5.81 -6.21
CA TRP A 54 9.32 -6.16 -5.78
C TRP A 54 9.38 -7.42 -4.94
N ILE A 55 8.76 -7.36 -3.76
CA ILE A 55 8.71 -8.49 -2.83
C ILE A 55 7.23 -8.79 -2.60
N VAL A 56 6.78 -9.93 -3.13
CA VAL A 56 5.41 -10.42 -2.95
C VAL A 56 5.40 -11.41 -1.80
N ILE A 57 4.62 -11.11 -0.76
CA ILE A 57 4.60 -11.85 0.49
C ILE A 57 3.20 -12.41 0.71
N ARG A 58 3.09 -13.73 0.66
CA ARG A 58 1.85 -14.47 0.89
C ARG A 58 1.89 -15.36 2.14
N ASP A 59 3.10 -15.68 2.60
CA ASP A 59 3.30 -16.49 3.79
C ASP A 59 2.65 -15.83 5.02
N PRO A 60 1.72 -16.52 5.71
CA PRO A 60 0.98 -15.95 6.84
C PRO A 60 1.87 -15.49 7.99
N GLU A 61 2.92 -16.25 8.32
CA GLU A 61 3.83 -15.93 9.42
C GLU A 61 4.62 -14.64 9.11
N THR A 62 5.19 -14.57 7.91
CA THR A 62 5.94 -13.39 7.45
C THR A 62 5.04 -12.14 7.40
N LYS A 63 3.80 -12.26 6.92
CA LYS A 63 2.83 -11.15 6.96
C LYS A 63 2.51 -10.71 8.39
N GLY A 64 2.39 -11.67 9.32
CA GLY A 64 2.19 -11.40 10.75
C GLY A 64 3.31 -10.56 11.34
N GLN A 65 4.56 -11.00 11.14
CA GLN A 65 5.76 -10.29 11.63
C GLN A 65 5.87 -8.88 11.05
N ILE A 66 5.56 -8.70 9.77
CA ILE A 66 5.55 -7.36 9.14
C ILE A 66 4.46 -6.47 9.75
N ALA A 67 3.28 -7.03 10.02
CA ALA A 67 2.20 -6.28 10.66
C ALA A 67 2.55 -5.88 12.09
N ASP A 68 3.26 -6.72 12.84
CA ASP A 68 3.77 -6.37 14.17
C ASP A 68 4.74 -5.19 14.10
N LEU A 69 5.73 -5.24 13.20
CA LEU A 69 6.66 -4.13 12.99
C LEU A 69 5.94 -2.84 12.56
N TYR A 70 4.96 -2.96 11.67
CA TYR A 70 4.15 -1.82 11.23
C TYR A 70 3.39 -1.18 12.41
N ARG A 71 2.82 -2.01 13.29
CA ARG A 71 2.09 -1.54 14.48
C ARG A 71 3.01 -0.93 15.52
N GLU A 72 4.19 -1.48 15.73
CA GLU A 72 5.17 -0.98 16.69
C GLU A 72 5.59 0.46 16.36
N VAL A 73 5.88 0.74 15.08
CA VAL A 73 6.38 2.04 14.64
C VAL A 73 5.26 3.08 14.44
N GLY A 74 4.09 2.66 13.93
CA GLY A 74 3.03 3.59 13.53
C GLY A 74 1.64 3.30 14.10
N GLY A 75 1.36 2.06 14.52
CA GLY A 75 0.02 1.61 14.92
C GLY A 75 -0.50 2.31 16.17
N THR A 76 0.33 2.47 17.21
CA THR A 76 -0.08 3.13 18.46
C THR A 76 -0.52 4.57 18.21
N PHE A 77 0.27 5.34 17.43
CA PHE A 77 -0.09 6.70 17.07
C PHE A 77 -1.40 6.76 16.26
N LEU A 78 -1.57 5.86 15.30
CA LEU A 78 -2.77 5.81 14.46
C LEU A 78 -4.03 5.50 15.27
N ASN A 79 -3.94 4.54 16.19
CA ASN A 79 -5.07 4.14 17.03
C ASN A 79 -5.45 5.23 18.03
N ASP A 80 -4.48 5.89 18.65
CA ASP A 80 -4.72 7.02 19.55
C ASP A 80 -5.33 8.21 18.81
N ALA A 81 -4.80 8.54 17.62
CA ALA A 81 -5.34 9.59 16.78
C ALA A 81 -6.76 9.28 16.29
N ALA A 82 -7.03 8.04 15.91
CA ALA A 82 -8.37 7.59 15.51
C ALA A 82 -9.36 7.70 16.68
N THR A 83 -8.99 7.22 17.87
CA THR A 83 -9.83 7.29 19.08
C THR A 83 -10.14 8.73 19.46
N ARG A 84 -9.13 9.62 19.43
CA ARG A 84 -9.29 11.03 19.77
C ARG A 84 -10.22 11.78 18.81
N LEU A 85 -10.18 11.44 17.52
CA LEU A 85 -10.97 12.12 16.50
C LEU A 85 -12.36 11.48 16.28
N ALA A 86 -12.58 10.25 16.72
CA ALA A 86 -13.84 9.56 16.54
C ALA A 86 -15.01 10.34 17.19
N GLY A 87 -16.07 10.59 16.41
CA GLY A 87 -17.26 11.32 16.84
C GLY A 87 -17.07 12.83 16.96
N THR A 88 -15.91 13.38 16.62
CA THR A 88 -15.64 14.82 16.71
C THR A 88 -16.08 15.61 15.49
N GLY A 89 -16.31 14.95 14.34
CA GLY A 89 -16.62 15.61 13.07
C GLY A 89 -15.41 16.26 12.40
N HIS A 90 -14.20 16.00 12.91
CA HIS A 90 -12.97 16.54 12.35
C HIS A 90 -12.72 16.01 10.91
N HIS A 91 -12.24 16.86 10.00
CA HIS A 91 -12.07 16.50 8.58
C HIS A 91 -11.18 15.26 8.34
N ASN A 92 -10.21 15.00 9.24
CA ASN A 92 -9.32 13.83 9.18
C ASN A 92 -9.85 12.57 9.88
N GLU A 93 -10.99 12.64 10.58
CA GLU A 93 -11.55 11.53 11.36
C GLU A 93 -11.65 10.25 10.51
N ARG A 94 -12.28 10.35 9.34
CA ARG A 94 -12.47 9.21 8.43
C ARG A 94 -11.14 8.61 7.96
N THR A 95 -10.13 9.44 7.74
CA THR A 95 -8.80 9.00 7.32
C THR A 95 -8.09 8.28 8.44
N MET A 96 -8.10 8.82 9.67
CA MET A 96 -7.46 8.19 10.83
C MET A 96 -8.10 6.85 11.18
N VAL A 97 -9.43 6.78 11.24
CA VAL A 97 -10.16 5.52 11.47
C VAL A 97 -9.85 4.49 10.38
N SER A 98 -9.74 4.93 9.12
CA SER A 98 -9.37 4.06 8.00
C SER A 98 -7.93 3.55 8.09
N SER A 99 -7.00 4.37 8.57
CA SER A 99 -5.60 3.99 8.77
C SER A 99 -5.40 3.05 9.95
N ALA A 100 -6.11 3.27 11.07
CA ALA A 100 -6.14 2.35 12.22
C ALA A 100 -6.60 0.94 11.80
N TYR A 101 -7.69 0.86 11.03
CA TYR A 101 -8.17 -0.41 10.47
C TYR A 101 -7.09 -1.14 9.65
N LEU A 102 -6.31 -0.42 8.84
CA LEU A 102 -5.21 -1.05 8.10
C LEU A 102 -4.14 -1.60 9.06
N ALA A 103 -3.76 -0.87 10.11
CA ALA A 103 -2.74 -1.32 11.06
C ALA A 103 -3.16 -2.61 11.79
N GLU A 104 -4.45 -2.74 12.09
CA GLU A 104 -5.03 -3.93 12.72
C GLU A 104 -5.07 -5.12 11.74
N HIS A 105 -5.57 -4.88 10.53
CA HIS A 105 -5.89 -5.93 9.55
C HIS A 105 -4.80 -6.19 8.49
N LEU A 106 -3.61 -5.57 8.59
CA LEU A 106 -2.58 -5.64 7.53
C LEU A 106 -2.19 -7.07 7.15
N HIS A 107 -2.08 -7.96 8.13
CA HIS A 107 -1.67 -9.35 7.95
C HIS A 107 -2.74 -10.24 7.31
N GLU A 108 -4.01 -9.81 7.29
CA GLU A 108 -5.14 -10.60 6.80
C GLU A 108 -5.23 -10.62 5.28
N VAL A 109 -4.67 -9.61 4.59
CA VAL A 109 -4.68 -9.51 3.12
C VAL A 109 -4.07 -10.75 2.45
N PRO A 110 -4.53 -11.16 1.27
CA PRO A 110 -4.02 -12.36 0.60
C PRO A 110 -2.55 -12.21 0.13
N ALA A 111 -2.08 -10.98 -0.06
CA ALA A 111 -0.69 -10.68 -0.37
C ALA A 111 -0.31 -9.26 0.08
N LEU A 112 0.90 -9.11 0.63
CA LEU A 112 1.58 -7.82 0.76
C LEU A 112 2.57 -7.69 -0.40
N VAL A 113 2.54 -6.55 -1.10
CA VAL A 113 3.49 -6.23 -2.18
C VAL A 113 4.32 -5.05 -1.72
N LEU A 114 5.59 -5.32 -1.40
CA LEU A 114 6.54 -4.29 -0.96
C LEU A 114 7.44 -3.89 -2.12
N VAL A 115 7.69 -2.59 -2.24
CA VAL A 115 8.69 -2.04 -3.16
C VAL A 115 9.88 -1.60 -2.35
N ALA A 116 11.04 -2.17 -2.68
CA ALA A 116 12.33 -1.77 -2.15
C ALA A 116 13.18 -1.16 -3.25
N ILE A 117 14.19 -0.39 -2.86
CA ILE A 117 15.20 0.18 -3.77
C ILE A 117 16.53 -0.48 -3.43
N TYR A 118 17.23 -0.98 -4.44
CA TYR A 118 18.59 -1.48 -4.30
C TYR A 118 19.55 -0.30 -4.09
N GLY A 119 20.22 -0.30 -2.94
CA GLY A 119 21.18 0.72 -2.56
C GLY A 119 21.26 0.88 -1.04
N GLU A 120 22.23 1.67 -0.59
CA GLU A 120 22.31 2.10 0.81
C GLU A 120 21.59 3.45 0.95
N HIS A 121 20.69 3.53 1.93
CA HIS A 121 20.00 4.77 2.23
C HIS A 121 20.99 5.71 2.92
N ASP A 122 21.21 6.90 2.37
CA ASP A 122 22.20 7.88 2.86
C ASP A 122 21.76 8.61 4.16
N GLY A 123 20.53 8.36 4.60
CA GLY A 123 19.95 8.94 5.83
C GLY A 123 19.56 10.41 5.68
N SER A 124 19.64 10.98 4.48
CA SER A 124 19.40 12.41 4.24
C SER A 124 17.93 12.83 4.36
N GLY A 125 17.00 11.86 4.40
CA GLY A 125 15.56 12.11 4.40
C GLY A 125 15.06 12.74 3.10
N ARG A 126 15.88 12.71 2.04
CA ARG A 126 15.54 13.17 0.70
C ARG A 126 15.59 11.96 -0.25
N PRO A 127 14.74 11.91 -1.27
CA PRO A 127 14.88 10.93 -2.35
C PRO A 127 16.19 11.11 -3.11
#